data_AF-A0A2H0QF21-F1
#
_entry.id   AF-A0A2H0QF21-F1
#
_cell.length_a   1.000
_cell.length_b   1.000
_cell.length_c   1.000
_cell.angle_alpha   90.00
_cell.angle_beta   90.00
_cell.angle_gamma   90.00
#
_symmetry.space_group_name_H-M   'P 1'
#
loop_
_entity.id
_entity.type
_entity.pdbx_description
1 polymer ?
#
loop_
_entity_poly.entity_id
_entity_poly.type
_entity_poly.pdbx_seq_one_letter_code
_entity_poly.pdbx_strand_id
1 'polypeptide(L)'
;MAKRGTLKKPKKSGIKSLKKHKAFNSSELKNTDLVADTLLECIKTGDLDSFREVLTAHLMTVNKTQIAKLAGVGRRTLYDLIDPAKEFNPELSTISAIIRALVA
;
A
#
# COMPACT_ATOMS: atom_id res chain seq x y z
N MET A 1 41.09 -0.03 -42.60
CA MET A 1 39.76 0.48 -42.21
C MET A 1 38.88 -0.71 -41.83
N ALA A 2 38.68 -0.95 -40.52
CA ALA A 2 37.98 -2.14 -40.03
C ALA A 2 36.45 -1.91 -39.95
N LYS A 3 35.67 -2.82 -40.54
CA LYS A 3 34.20 -2.79 -40.54
C LYS A 3 33.66 -3.12 -39.15
N ARG A 4 32.93 -2.18 -38.54
CA ARG A 4 32.25 -2.32 -37.24
C ARG A 4 31.09 -3.33 -37.37
N GLY A 5 31.23 -4.49 -36.73
CA GLY A 5 30.14 -5.48 -36.62
C GLY A 5 28.97 -4.91 -35.82
N THR A 6 27.76 -5.07 -36.34
CA THR A 6 26.52 -4.57 -35.73
C THR A 6 26.15 -5.38 -34.47
N LEU A 7 25.83 -4.66 -33.40
CA LEU A 7 25.36 -5.21 -32.13
C LEU A 7 24.05 -5.99 -32.32
N LYS A 8 24.04 -7.24 -31.87
CA LYS A 8 22.84 -8.11 -31.86
C LYS A 8 21.70 -7.44 -31.10
N LYS A 9 20.51 -7.40 -31.73
CA LYS A 9 19.27 -6.87 -31.12
C LYS A 9 18.97 -7.58 -29.79
N PRO A 10 18.61 -6.86 -28.71
CA PRO A 10 18.30 -7.48 -27.43
C PRO A 10 17.04 -8.36 -27.55
N LYS A 11 17.10 -9.55 -26.94
CA LYS A 11 15.95 -10.47 -26.79
C LYS A 11 14.82 -9.73 -26.09
N LYS A 12 13.65 -9.62 -26.73
CA LYS A 12 12.41 -9.16 -26.08
C LYS A 12 12.07 -10.15 -24.96
N SER A 13 12.24 -9.73 -23.72
CA SER A 13 11.77 -10.49 -22.56
C SER A 13 10.25 -10.61 -22.66
N GLY A 14 9.72 -11.84 -22.62
CA GLY A 14 8.29 -12.08 -22.61
C GLY A 14 7.65 -11.33 -21.45
N ILE A 15 6.67 -10.49 -21.75
CA ILE A 15 5.88 -9.78 -20.75
C ILE A 15 5.13 -10.85 -19.95
N LYS A 16 5.66 -11.21 -18.78
CA LYS A 16 4.90 -12.02 -17.82
C LYS A 16 3.66 -11.21 -17.47
N SER A 17 2.48 -11.68 -17.88
CA SER A 17 1.23 -10.99 -17.56
C SER A 17 1.11 -10.91 -16.04
N LEU A 18 0.91 -9.70 -15.52
CA LEU A 18 0.69 -9.51 -14.10
C LEU A 18 -0.63 -10.17 -13.74
N LYS A 19 -0.61 -11.15 -12.83
CA LYS A 19 -1.83 -11.76 -12.30
C LYS A 19 -2.66 -10.66 -11.62
N LYS A 20 -3.93 -10.55 -12.00
CA LYS A 20 -4.86 -9.59 -11.39
C LYS A 20 -4.94 -9.87 -9.88
N HIS A 21 -4.61 -8.86 -9.07
CA HIS A 21 -4.73 -8.95 -7.62
C HIS A 21 -6.19 -9.25 -7.26
N LYS A 22 -6.42 -10.31 -6.46
CA LYS A 22 -7.74 -10.65 -5.95
C LYS A 22 -7.93 -9.83 -4.66
N ALA A 23 -8.62 -8.70 -4.74
CA ALA A 23 -8.97 -7.92 -3.56
C ALA A 23 -9.80 -8.78 -2.59
N PHE A 24 -9.74 -8.49 -1.28
CA PHE A 24 -10.68 -9.09 -0.35
C PHE A 24 -12.11 -8.64 -0.72
N ASN A 25 -13.03 -9.60 -0.70
CA ASN A 25 -14.43 -9.38 -1.07
C ASN A 25 -15.31 -9.02 0.14
N SER A 26 -14.77 -8.91 1.36
CA SER A 26 -15.52 -8.46 2.53
C SER A 26 -16.02 -7.02 2.29
N SER A 27 -17.30 -6.81 2.58
CA SER A 27 -17.93 -5.49 2.56
C SER A 27 -17.40 -4.59 3.67
N GLU A 28 -16.99 -5.15 4.82
CA GLU A 28 -16.49 -4.37 5.96
C GLU A 28 -15.18 -3.64 5.61
N LEU A 29 -14.27 -4.33 4.92
CA LEU A 29 -12.99 -3.74 4.50
C LEU A 29 -13.13 -2.66 3.43
N LYS A 30 -14.28 -2.57 2.76
CA LYS A 30 -14.61 -1.50 1.80
C LYS A 30 -15.29 -0.30 2.45
N ASN A 31 -15.84 -0.46 3.65
CA ASN A 31 -16.47 0.62 4.40
C ASN A 31 -15.39 1.46 5.08
N THR A 32 -15.01 2.56 4.43
CA THR A 32 -13.94 3.45 4.89
C THR A 32 -14.18 4.02 6.28
N ASP A 33 -15.43 4.33 6.63
CA ASP A 33 -15.79 4.87 7.95
C ASP A 33 -15.54 3.85 9.06
N LEU A 34 -15.96 2.59 8.84
CA LEU A 34 -15.76 1.50 9.80
C LEU A 34 -14.27 1.19 9.97
N VAL A 35 -13.50 1.24 8.89
CA VAL A 35 -12.04 1.09 8.95
C VAL A 35 -11.41 2.27 9.71
N ALA A 36 -11.85 3.50 9.49
CA ALA A 36 -11.31 4.65 10.22
C ALA A 36 -11.61 4.57 11.72
N ASP A 37 -12.84 4.21 12.10
CA ASP A 37 -13.25 4.06 13.49
C ASP A 37 -12.45 2.96 14.20
N THR A 38 -12.28 1.80 13.56
CA THR A 38 -11.47 0.69 14.11
C THR A 38 -10.01 1.08 14.26
N LEU A 39 -9.42 1.81 13.29
CA LEU A 39 -8.05 2.33 13.41
C LEU A 39 -7.91 3.33 14.57
N LEU A 40 -8.90 4.21 14.77
CA LEU A 40 -8.91 5.15 15.89
C LEU A 40 -9.06 4.44 17.23
N GLU A 41 -9.87 3.38 17.29
CA GLU A 41 -10.01 2.54 18.49
C GLU A 41 -8.71 1.84 18.84
N CYS A 42 -8.00 1.29 17.86
CA CYS A 42 -6.67 0.69 18.08
C CYS A 42 -5.65 1.70 18.65
N ILE A 43 -5.69 2.96 18.18
CA ILE A 43 -4.84 4.02 18.75
C ILE A 43 -5.21 4.30 20.22
N LYS A 44 -6.51 4.30 20.55
CA LYS A 44 -6.98 4.53 21.93
C LYS A 44 -6.59 3.38 22.87
N THR A 45 -6.67 2.14 22.42
CA THR A 45 -6.34 0.95 23.22
C THR A 45 -4.84 0.66 23.25
N GLY A 46 -4.06 1.25 22.34
CA GLY A 46 -2.63 0.99 22.20
C GLY A 46 -2.31 -0.30 21.45
N ASP A 47 -3.30 -0.89 20.77
CA ASP A 47 -3.13 -2.13 20.00
C ASP A 47 -2.58 -1.83 18.59
N LEU A 48 -1.26 -1.71 18.50
CA LEU A 48 -0.56 -1.41 17.24
C LEU A 48 -0.54 -2.60 16.27
N ASP A 49 -0.61 -3.83 16.77
CA ASP A 49 -0.64 -5.02 15.93
C ASP A 49 -1.95 -5.09 15.15
N SER A 50 -3.09 -4.96 15.85
CA SER A 50 -4.41 -4.89 15.21
C SER A 50 -4.53 -3.68 14.28
N PHE A 51 -3.99 -2.52 14.67
CA PHE A 51 -3.95 -1.34 13.80
C PHE A 51 -3.29 -1.68 12.46
N ARG A 52 -2.13 -2.32 12.52
CA ARG A 52 -1.35 -2.67 11.34
C ARG A 52 -2.07 -3.68 10.45
N GLU A 53 -2.70 -4.68 11.05
CA GLU A 53 -3.45 -5.70 10.32
C GLU A 53 -4.65 -5.11 9.58
N VAL A 54 -5.46 -4.30 10.28
CA VAL A 54 -6.63 -3.62 9.71
C VAL A 54 -6.20 -2.69 8.58
N LEU A 55 -5.17 -1.87 8.80
CA LEU A 55 -4.63 -0.97 7.77
C LEU A 55 -4.14 -1.76 6.56
N THR A 56 -3.42 -2.86 6.78
CA THR A 56 -2.89 -3.71 5.71
C THR A 56 -4.02 -4.35 4.90
N ALA A 57 -5.03 -4.91 5.57
CA ALA A 57 -6.18 -5.53 4.94
C ALA A 57 -6.95 -4.51 4.08
N HIS A 58 -7.21 -3.33 4.62
CA HIS A 58 -7.85 -2.25 3.87
C HIS A 58 -7.00 -1.85 2.65
N LEU A 59 -5.70 -1.57 2.83
CA LEU A 59 -4.79 -1.24 1.73
C LEU A 59 -4.64 -2.35 0.68
N MET A 60 -4.94 -3.62 1.00
CA MET A 60 -4.99 -4.71 0.02
C MET A 60 -6.31 -4.74 -0.77
N THR A 61 -7.40 -4.19 -0.23
CA THR A 61 -8.67 -4.05 -0.96
C THR A 61 -8.72 -2.86 -1.89
N VAL A 62 -8.13 -1.73 -1.48
CA VAL A 62 -8.20 -0.47 -2.22
C VAL A 62 -6.95 -0.26 -3.10
N ASN A 63 -7.03 0.74 -3.97
CA ASN A 63 -5.89 1.12 -4.78
C ASN A 63 -4.86 1.91 -3.95
N LYS A 64 -3.81 1.23 -3.50
CA LYS A 64 -2.67 1.80 -2.74
C LYS A 64 -2.12 3.09 -3.36
N THR A 65 -2.10 3.18 -4.70
CA THR A 65 -1.56 4.37 -5.38
C THR A 65 -2.48 5.58 -5.32
N GLN A 66 -3.79 5.37 -5.23
CA GLN A 66 -4.75 6.45 -5.01
C GLN A 66 -4.69 6.93 -3.57
N ILE A 67 -4.65 6.02 -2.60
CA ILE A 67 -4.50 6.38 -1.18
C ILE A 67 -3.22 7.18 -0.95
N ALA A 68 -2.08 6.75 -1.51
CA ALA A 68 -0.82 7.49 -1.38
C ALA A 68 -0.92 8.93 -1.92
N LYS A 69 -1.66 9.14 -3.02
CA LYS A 69 -1.90 10.49 -3.57
C LYS A 69 -2.80 11.34 -2.66
N LEU A 70 -3.89 10.76 -2.16
CA LEU A 70 -4.83 11.44 -1.26
C LEU A 70 -4.18 11.81 0.08
N ALA A 71 -3.38 10.91 0.63
CA ALA A 71 -2.63 11.14 1.87
C ALA A 71 -1.39 12.03 1.68
N GLY A 72 -0.97 12.32 0.44
CA GLY A 72 0.26 13.08 0.17
C GLY A 72 1.54 12.36 0.62
N VAL A 73 1.51 11.03 0.77
CA VAL A 73 2.65 10.23 1.25
C VAL A 73 3.35 9.50 0.10
N GLY A 74 4.65 9.25 0.29
CA GLY A 74 5.43 8.44 -0.65
C GLY A 74 4.86 7.02 -0.76
N ARG A 75 4.78 6.49 -1.99
CA ARG A 75 4.37 5.09 -2.22
C ARG A 75 5.20 4.10 -1.40
N ARG A 76 6.51 4.37 -1.27
CA ARG A 76 7.43 3.54 -0.50
C ARG A 76 7.07 3.51 0.99
N THR A 77 6.73 4.66 1.57
CA THR A 77 6.24 4.76 2.95
C THR A 77 5.02 3.86 3.16
N LEU A 78 4.07 3.88 2.23
CA LEU A 78 2.87 3.07 2.32
C LEU A 78 3.15 1.56 2.23
N TYR A 79 4.14 1.15 1.42
CA TYR A 79 4.60 -0.25 1.38
C TYR A 79 5.36 -0.66 2.64
N ASP A 80 6.17 0.25 3.20
CA ASP A 80 6.95 -0.01 4.40
C ASP A 80 6.03 -0.22 5.62
N LEU A 81 4.90 0.48 5.69
CA LEU A 81 3.92 0.31 6.77
C LEU A 81 3.28 -1.09 6.79
N ILE A 82 3.01 -1.64 5.61
CA ILE A 82 2.34 -2.94 5.47
C ILE A 82 3.33 -4.11 5.36
N ASP A 83 4.64 -3.85 5.40
CA ASP A 83 5.68 -4.88 5.26
C ASP A 83 5.93 -5.60 6.59
N PRO A 84 5.46 -6.85 6.79
CA PRO A 84 5.56 -7.54 8.07
C PRO A 84 7.00 -7.72 8.56
N ALA A 85 8.00 -7.64 7.68
CA ALA A 85 9.42 -7.73 8.05
C ALA A 85 9.97 -6.44 8.68
N LYS A 86 9.25 -5.32 8.58
CA LYS A 86 9.64 -4.03 9.15
C LYS A 86 8.94 -3.75 10.46
N GLU A 87 9.66 -3.10 11.36
CA GLU A 87 9.11 -2.52 12.57
C GLU A 87 8.08 -1.45 12.22
N PHE A 88 6.92 -1.52 12.88
CA PHE A 88 5.83 -0.58 12.67
C PHE A 88 6.01 0.64 13.58
N ASN A 89 6.72 1.66 13.07
CA ASN A 89 6.93 2.92 13.79
C ASN A 89 6.71 4.16 12.88
N PRO A 90 5.48 4.39 12.40
CA PRO A 90 5.16 5.60 11.65
C PRO A 90 5.16 6.87 12.51
N GLU A 91 5.51 8.00 11.89
CA GLU A 91 5.22 9.31 12.48
C GLU A 91 3.72 9.56 12.58
N LEU A 92 3.29 10.26 13.64
CA LEU A 92 1.90 10.69 13.83
C LEU A 92 1.36 11.46 12.62
N SER A 93 2.21 12.28 12.00
CA SER A 93 1.93 13.02 10.76
C SER A 93 1.46 12.07 9.64
N THR A 94 2.15 10.95 9.47
CA THR A 94 1.87 9.94 8.45
C THR A 94 0.57 9.19 8.76
N ILE A 95 0.36 8.80 10.02
CA ILE A 95 -0.88 8.15 10.46
C ILE A 95 -2.08 9.06 10.20
N SER A 96 -2.00 10.32 10.65
CA SER A 96 -3.09 11.29 10.50
C SER A 96 -3.43 11.56 9.04
N ALA A 97 -2.42 11.64 8.17
CA ALA A 97 -2.61 11.83 6.73
C ALA A 97 -3.30 10.62 6.08
N ILE A 98 -2.91 9.41 6.48
CA ILE A 98 -3.53 8.17 6.00
C ILE A 98 -4.99 8.10 6.45
N ILE A 99 -5.27 8.27 7.75
CA ILE A 99 -6.66 8.21 8.28
C ILE A 99 -7.55 9.25 7.59
N ARG A 100 -7.05 10.49 7.40
CA ARG A 100 -7.79 11.52 6.67
C ARG A 100 -8.07 11.13 5.22
N ALA A 101 -7.14 10.47 4.55
CA ALA A 101 -7.30 10.00 3.18
C ALA A 101 -8.25 8.79 3.05
N LEU A 102 -8.53 8.08 4.15
CA LEU A 102 -9.53 7.01 4.17
C LEU A 102 -10.95 7.58 4.19
N VAL A 103 -11.17 8.69 4.92
CA VAL A 103 -12.49 9.30 5.12
C VAL A 103 -12.84 10.36 4.05
N ALA A 104 -11.86 10.78 3.24
CA ALA A 104 -12.03 11.82 2.21
C ALA A 104 -12.59 11.28 0.88
#